data_AF-A0AAW1MCF2-F1
#
_entry.id   AF-A0AAW1MCF2-F1
#
_cell.length_a   1.000
_cell.length_b   1.000
_cell.length_c   1.000
_cell.angle_alpha   90.00
_cell.angle_beta   90.00
_cell.angle_gamma   90.00
#
_symmetry.space_group_name_H-M   'P 1'
#
loop_
_entity.id
_entity.type
_entity.pdbx_description
1 polymer ?
#
loop_
_entity_poly.entity_id
_entity_poly.type
_entity_poly.pdbx_seq_one_letter_code
_entity_poly.pdbx_strand_id
1 'polypeptide(L)'
;MATKKQSNNNGDEIPNQKTKHKGKHDKDKPWDDPNIDHWKLDKFDPSWNPSGMLDVSSFSTLFPKYLEKYLQDVWPTVKSALREHGVSCDLNLVEGTMTVSTTRKTRDPYIIVKARDLIKLLSRSVPAAQAIKILDDEMQCDIITIGNLVRNKARFVKRRQHLLGPNNSTLKALEILTGCYILVQVPIKGFKVVKE
;
A
#
# COMPACT_ATOMS: atom_id res chain seq x y z
N MET A 1 7.41 45.81 50.13
CA MET A 1 7.86 46.23 48.79
C MET A 1 9.36 46.03 48.70
N ALA A 2 9.81 44.98 47.99
CA ALA A 2 11.12 44.91 47.34
C ALA A 2 11.11 43.65 46.46
N THR A 3 11.32 43.87 45.18
CA THR A 3 11.03 43.00 44.04
C THR A 3 12.04 41.87 43.87
N LYS A 4 11.54 40.65 43.72
CA LYS A 4 12.32 39.45 43.35
C LYS A 4 12.68 39.56 41.87
N LYS A 5 13.93 39.89 41.57
CA LYS A 5 14.46 39.98 40.20
C LYS A 5 14.58 38.57 39.64
N GLN A 6 13.85 38.30 38.56
CA GLN A 6 13.96 37.11 37.73
C GLN A 6 15.36 37.03 37.12
N SER A 7 16.00 35.88 37.23
CA SER A 7 17.13 35.48 36.38
C SER A 7 16.66 34.31 35.51
N ASN A 8 16.53 34.57 34.21
CA ASN A 8 16.26 33.59 33.17
C ASN A 8 17.36 32.51 33.18
N ASN A 9 16.97 31.25 33.39
CA ASN A 9 17.79 30.10 33.03
C ASN A 9 17.49 29.74 31.58
N ASN A 10 18.35 30.20 30.66
CA ASN A 10 18.44 29.65 29.32
C ASN A 10 18.91 28.20 29.44
N GLY A 11 18.07 27.26 28.98
CA GLY A 11 18.41 25.85 28.91
C GLY A 11 19.52 25.63 27.88
N ASP A 12 20.57 24.96 28.34
CA ASP A 12 21.80 24.69 27.62
C ASP A 12 21.57 23.91 26.31
N GLU A 13 22.03 24.49 25.20
CA GLU A 13 22.26 23.76 23.95
C GLU A 13 23.46 22.83 24.16
N ILE A 14 23.23 21.51 24.07
CA ILE A 14 24.30 20.51 24.14
C ILE A 14 25.09 20.58 22.82
N PRO A 15 26.39 20.93 22.81
CA PRO A 15 27.17 20.94 21.60
C PRO A 15 27.56 19.49 21.27
N ASN A 16 26.97 18.94 20.20
CA ASN A 16 27.30 17.61 19.70
C ASN A 16 28.72 17.62 19.11
N GLN A 17 29.72 17.29 19.93
CA GLN A 17 31.11 17.10 19.48
C GLN A 17 31.21 15.82 18.65
N LYS A 18 31.07 15.95 17.32
CA LYS A 18 31.40 14.87 16.38
C LYS A 18 32.90 14.57 16.48
N THR A 19 33.26 13.36 16.90
CA THR A 19 34.63 12.85 16.89
C THR A 19 35.12 12.79 15.44
N LYS A 20 36.20 13.53 15.13
CA LYS A 20 36.75 13.60 13.76
C LYS A 20 37.45 12.29 13.40
N HIS A 21 36.72 11.36 12.79
CA HIS A 21 37.33 10.26 12.06
C HIS A 21 37.91 10.80 10.75
N LYS A 22 39.16 10.45 10.43
CA LYS A 22 39.77 10.77 9.11
C LYS A 22 39.32 9.74 8.07
N GLY A 23 38.01 9.66 7.81
CA GLY A 23 37.48 8.91 6.68
C GLY A 23 37.50 9.76 5.41
N LYS A 24 38.01 9.24 4.30
CA LYS A 24 37.87 9.91 2.97
C LYS A 24 36.40 10.11 2.55
N HIS A 25 35.47 9.46 3.26
CA HIS A 25 34.03 9.47 3.03
C HIS A 25 33.24 10.36 4.02
N ASP A 26 33.90 10.98 5.02
CA ASP A 26 33.27 11.89 6.00
C ASP A 26 33.20 13.34 5.48
N LYS A 27 33.05 13.51 4.17
CA LYS A 27 32.76 14.83 3.59
C LYS A 27 31.26 15.03 3.64
N ASP A 28 30.82 16.21 4.05
CA ASP A 28 29.41 16.59 3.94
C ASP A 28 29.01 16.46 2.46
N LYS A 29 27.93 15.74 2.22
CA LYS A 29 27.42 15.51 0.88
C LYS A 29 26.83 16.83 0.38
N PRO A 30 27.36 17.44 -0.69
CA PRO A 30 26.89 18.75 -1.17
C PRO A 30 25.43 18.76 -1.66
N TRP A 31 24.81 17.59 -1.77
CA TRP A 31 23.43 17.37 -2.21
C TRP A 31 22.49 16.99 -1.05
N ASP A 32 22.98 16.97 0.19
CA ASP A 32 22.26 16.55 1.40
C ASP A 32 22.06 17.79 2.29
N ASP A 33 21.14 18.65 1.86
CA ASP A 33 20.73 19.83 2.64
C ASP A 33 19.74 19.41 3.74
N PRO A 34 19.82 19.95 4.96
CA PRO A 34 18.90 19.62 6.06
C PRO A 34 17.43 19.98 5.79
N ASN A 35 17.15 20.69 4.70
CA ASN A 35 15.82 21.10 4.27
C ASN A 35 15.22 20.17 3.20
N ILE A 36 15.98 19.20 2.69
CA ILE A 36 15.51 18.20 1.73
C ILE A 36 14.79 17.10 2.51
N ASP A 37 13.49 17.01 2.32
CA ASP A 37 12.71 15.88 2.82
C ASP A 37 12.98 14.65 1.95
N HIS A 38 13.89 13.83 2.42
CA HIS A 38 14.30 12.59 1.77
C HIS A 38 13.18 11.54 1.67
N TRP A 39 12.06 11.75 2.37
CA TRP A 39 10.92 10.81 2.43
C TRP A 39 9.73 11.26 1.59
N LYS A 40 9.83 12.39 0.90
CA LYS A 40 8.78 12.88 0.02
C LYS A 40 8.67 11.98 -1.21
N LEU A 41 7.47 11.42 -1.44
CA LEU A 41 7.16 10.64 -2.63
C LEU A 41 6.80 11.60 -3.77
N ASP A 42 7.68 11.71 -4.76
CA ASP A 42 7.39 12.45 -5.98
C ASP A 42 6.59 11.57 -6.94
N LYS A 43 5.49 12.12 -7.46
CA LYS A 43 4.67 11.44 -8.47
C LYS A 43 5.47 11.23 -9.74
N PHE A 44 5.32 10.07 -10.35
CA PHE A 44 6.00 9.75 -11.60
C PHE A 44 5.58 10.69 -12.73
N ASP A 45 6.55 11.36 -13.36
CA ASP A 45 6.32 12.14 -14.57
C ASP A 45 6.50 11.25 -15.82
N PRO A 46 5.48 11.11 -16.69
CA PRO A 46 5.59 10.41 -17.98
C PRO A 46 6.79 10.81 -18.85
N SER A 47 7.30 12.03 -18.68
CA SER A 47 8.46 12.57 -19.38
C SER A 47 9.76 11.84 -19.03
N TRP A 48 9.84 11.20 -17.86
CA TRP A 48 11.03 10.45 -17.44
C TRP A 48 11.25 9.15 -18.23
N ASN A 49 10.21 8.62 -18.89
CA ASN A 49 10.31 7.46 -19.77
C ASN A 49 9.69 7.70 -21.16
N PRO A 50 10.38 8.46 -22.03
CA PRO A 50 9.86 8.82 -23.36
C PRO A 50 9.87 7.65 -24.36
N SER A 51 10.65 6.60 -24.12
CA SER A 51 10.63 5.38 -24.94
C SER A 51 9.54 4.38 -24.56
N GLY A 52 9.01 4.46 -23.33
CA GLY A 52 8.04 3.49 -22.80
C GLY A 52 8.66 2.13 -22.49
N MET A 53 7.83 1.10 -22.36
CA MET A 53 8.27 -0.27 -22.09
C MET A 53 8.73 -0.99 -23.37
N LEU A 54 9.91 -1.63 -23.30
CA LEU A 54 10.46 -2.47 -24.37
C LEU A 54 9.76 -3.83 -24.45
N ASP A 55 9.62 -4.48 -23.30
CA ASP A 55 9.03 -5.81 -23.16
C ASP A 55 7.68 -5.76 -22.44
N VAL A 56 6.88 -6.78 -22.71
CA VAL A 56 5.56 -6.97 -22.09
C VAL A 56 5.74 -7.79 -20.81
N SER A 57 5.38 -7.20 -19.68
CA SER A 57 5.21 -7.91 -18.41
C SER A 57 3.74 -8.25 -18.24
N SER A 58 3.44 -9.51 -17.90
CA SER A 58 2.08 -9.99 -17.71
C SER A 58 1.96 -10.73 -16.38
N PHE A 59 0.89 -10.43 -15.63
CA PHE A 59 0.55 -11.11 -14.39
C PHE A 59 -0.88 -11.62 -14.46
N SER A 60 -1.10 -12.85 -14.01
CA SER A 60 -2.43 -13.44 -13.94
C SER A 60 -2.74 -13.93 -12.53
N THR A 61 -4.00 -13.82 -12.11
CA THR A 61 -4.50 -14.32 -10.83
C THR A 61 -5.83 -15.03 -11.03
N LEU A 62 -5.94 -16.24 -10.46
CA LEU A 62 -7.17 -17.02 -10.42
C LEU A 62 -8.14 -16.41 -9.40
N PHE A 63 -9.44 -16.39 -9.73
CA PHE A 63 -10.48 -15.99 -8.79
C PHE A 63 -11.49 -17.12 -8.54
N PRO A 64 -12.14 -17.15 -7.35
CA PRO A 64 -13.18 -18.13 -7.07
C PRO A 64 -14.42 -17.93 -7.94
N LYS A 65 -15.05 -19.04 -8.37
CA LYS A 65 -16.26 -19.04 -9.22
C LYS A 65 -17.42 -18.16 -8.70
N TYR A 66 -17.57 -18.03 -7.38
CA TYR A 66 -18.64 -17.19 -6.81
C TYR A 66 -18.47 -15.69 -7.08
N LEU A 67 -17.26 -15.22 -7.46
CA LEU A 67 -17.00 -13.82 -7.78
C LEU A 67 -17.27 -13.46 -9.24
N GLU A 68 -17.53 -14.45 -10.10
CA GLU A 68 -17.62 -14.27 -11.56
C GLU A 68 -18.64 -13.18 -11.95
N LYS A 69 -19.86 -13.27 -11.42
CA LYS A 69 -20.94 -12.30 -11.69
C LYS A 69 -20.56 -10.89 -11.24
N TYR A 70 -19.99 -10.76 -10.04
CA TYR A 70 -19.56 -9.46 -9.53
C TYR A 70 -18.42 -8.86 -10.36
N LEU A 71 -17.43 -9.67 -10.73
CA LEU A 71 -16.32 -9.22 -11.57
C LEU A 71 -16.81 -8.79 -12.94
N GLN A 72 -17.74 -9.52 -13.55
CA GLN A 72 -18.31 -9.17 -14.83
C GLN A 72 -18.98 -7.78 -14.82
N ASP A 73 -19.76 -7.48 -13.78
CA ASP A 73 -20.45 -6.19 -13.63
C ASP A 73 -19.47 -5.02 -13.43
N VAL A 74 -18.38 -5.26 -12.69
CA VAL A 74 -17.46 -4.21 -12.26
C VAL A 74 -16.23 -4.05 -13.18
N TRP A 75 -15.96 -5.05 -14.03
CA TRP A 75 -14.81 -5.06 -14.95
C TRP A 75 -14.66 -3.81 -15.83
N PRO A 76 -15.74 -3.21 -16.37
CA PRO A 76 -15.62 -1.98 -17.18
C PRO A 76 -14.97 -0.83 -16.41
N THR A 77 -15.29 -0.70 -15.12
CA THR A 77 -14.72 0.33 -14.24
C THR A 77 -13.23 0.11 -14.01
N VAL A 78 -12.84 -1.13 -13.74
CA VAL A 78 -11.42 -1.52 -13.57
C VAL A 78 -10.62 -1.29 -14.85
N LYS A 79 -11.22 -1.64 -16.00
CA LYS A 79 -10.60 -1.43 -17.32
C LYS A 79 -10.43 0.05 -17.65
N SER A 80 -11.36 0.91 -17.26
CA SER A 80 -11.22 2.35 -17.41
C SER A 80 -10.03 2.89 -16.60
N ALA A 81 -9.96 2.53 -15.31
CA ALA A 81 -8.89 2.98 -14.43
C ALA A 81 -7.50 2.52 -14.92
N LEU A 82 -7.33 1.25 -15.32
CA LEU A 82 -6.05 0.74 -15.83
C LEU A 82 -5.65 1.34 -17.19
N ARG A 83 -6.63 1.72 -18.01
CA ARG A 83 -6.40 2.36 -19.31
C ARG A 83 -5.76 3.74 -19.17
N GLU A 84 -6.07 4.48 -18.12
CA GLU A 84 -5.47 5.80 -17.84
C GLU A 84 -3.95 5.69 -17.64
N HIS A 85 -3.48 4.59 -17.06
CA HIS A 85 -2.05 4.30 -16.90
C HIS A 85 -1.44 3.49 -18.05
N GLY A 86 -2.20 3.21 -19.12
CA GLY A 86 -1.74 2.47 -20.28
C GLY A 86 -1.50 0.98 -20.02
N VAL A 87 -2.15 0.38 -19.03
CA VAL A 87 -2.09 -1.07 -18.73
C VAL A 87 -3.29 -1.76 -19.38
N SER A 88 -3.05 -2.90 -20.04
CA SER A 88 -4.12 -3.74 -20.58
C SER A 88 -4.60 -4.72 -19.52
N CYS A 89 -5.91 -5.02 -19.52
CA CYS A 89 -6.49 -6.00 -18.62
C CYS A 89 -7.54 -6.84 -19.31
N ASP A 90 -7.47 -8.15 -19.08
CA ASP A 90 -8.35 -9.16 -19.66
C ASP A 90 -8.96 -10.04 -18.55
N LEU A 91 -10.24 -10.35 -18.69
CA LEU A 91 -11.00 -11.21 -17.80
C LEU A 91 -11.40 -12.47 -18.57
N ASN A 92 -10.89 -13.63 -18.15
CA ASN A 92 -11.25 -14.92 -18.71
C ASN A 92 -12.21 -15.66 -17.76
N LEU A 93 -13.47 -15.75 -18.16
CA LEU A 93 -14.52 -16.43 -17.39
C LEU A 93 -14.42 -17.96 -17.48
N VAL A 94 -13.85 -18.51 -18.56
CA VAL A 94 -13.72 -19.96 -18.77
C VAL A 94 -12.66 -20.53 -17.84
N GLU A 95 -11.50 -19.89 -17.79
CA GLU A 95 -10.40 -20.28 -16.88
C GLU A 95 -10.57 -19.72 -15.47
N GLY A 96 -11.40 -18.69 -15.28
CA GLY A 96 -11.54 -17.98 -14.02
C GLY A 96 -10.29 -17.17 -13.66
N THR A 97 -9.65 -16.55 -14.67
CA THR A 97 -8.40 -15.77 -14.51
C THR A 97 -8.61 -14.29 -14.83
N MET A 98 -7.94 -13.44 -14.06
CA MET A 98 -7.76 -12.02 -14.36
C MET A 98 -6.31 -11.78 -14.74
N THR A 99 -6.07 -11.18 -15.89
CA THR A 99 -4.73 -10.92 -16.42
C THR A 99 -4.53 -9.43 -16.63
N VAL A 100 -3.37 -8.92 -16.21
CA VAL A 100 -2.91 -7.55 -16.48
C VAL A 100 -1.59 -7.60 -17.22
N SER A 101 -1.44 -6.77 -18.24
CA SER A 101 -0.24 -6.72 -19.07
C SER A 101 0.17 -5.29 -19.39
N THR A 102 1.48 -5.03 -19.41
CA THR A 102 2.01 -3.74 -19.87
C THR A 102 1.82 -3.60 -21.38
N THR A 103 1.71 -2.36 -21.84
CA THR A 103 1.65 -2.04 -23.27
C THR A 103 2.80 -1.10 -23.64
N ARG A 104 3.00 -0.87 -24.94
CA ARG A 104 3.95 0.15 -25.41
C ARG A 104 3.60 1.58 -24.95
N LYS A 105 2.38 1.79 -24.44
CA LYS A 105 1.92 3.09 -23.91
C LYS A 105 2.20 3.25 -22.42
N THR A 106 2.57 2.17 -21.72
CA THR A 106 2.92 2.23 -20.30
C THR A 106 4.21 3.03 -20.14
N ARG A 107 4.15 4.11 -19.36
CA ARG A 107 5.28 5.01 -19.09
C ARG A 107 5.95 4.68 -17.77
N ASP A 108 5.15 4.51 -16.73
CA ASP A 108 5.61 4.12 -15.40
C ASP A 108 5.94 2.62 -15.36
N PRO A 109 7.19 2.21 -15.05
CA PRO A 109 7.53 0.81 -14.89
C PRO A 109 6.92 0.16 -13.65
N TYR A 110 6.61 0.92 -12.59
CA TYR A 110 6.13 0.37 -11.32
C TYR A 110 4.61 0.09 -11.31
N ILE A 111 3.84 0.76 -12.16
CA ILE A 111 2.38 0.58 -12.24
C ILE A 111 1.93 -0.88 -12.45
N ILE A 112 2.73 -1.71 -13.12
CA ILE A 112 2.39 -3.13 -13.33
C ILE A 112 2.36 -3.91 -12.01
N VAL A 113 3.19 -3.53 -11.05
CA VAL A 113 3.22 -4.14 -9.70
C VAL A 113 1.94 -3.78 -8.94
N LYS A 114 1.49 -2.52 -9.05
CA LYS A 114 0.22 -2.07 -8.48
C LYS A 114 -0.99 -2.73 -9.15
N ALA A 115 -0.98 -2.85 -10.48
CA ALA A 115 -2.03 -3.55 -11.23
C ALA A 115 -2.12 -5.03 -10.84
N ARG A 116 -0.98 -5.69 -10.59
CA ARG A 116 -0.92 -7.05 -10.03
C ARG A 116 -1.57 -7.11 -8.65
N ASP A 117 -1.33 -6.12 -7.81
CA ASP A 117 -1.88 -6.11 -6.45
C ASP A 117 -3.38 -5.75 -6.45
N LEU A 118 -3.85 -4.92 -7.39
CA LEU A 118 -5.27 -4.69 -7.69
C LEU A 118 -6.01 -6.00 -8.01
N ILE A 119 -5.52 -6.80 -8.98
CA ILE A 119 -6.19 -8.07 -9.33
C ILE A 119 -6.14 -9.09 -8.18
N LYS A 120 -5.08 -9.06 -7.35
CA LYS A 120 -5.02 -9.88 -6.12
C LYS A 120 -6.08 -9.43 -5.12
N LEU A 121 -6.30 -8.14 -4.91
CA LEU A 121 -7.36 -7.65 -4.02
C LEU A 121 -8.76 -8.06 -4.52
N LEU A 122 -9.01 -7.91 -5.81
CA LEU A 122 -10.27 -8.32 -6.46
C LEU A 122 -10.53 -9.83 -6.31
N SER A 123 -9.51 -10.68 -6.49
CA SER A 123 -9.63 -12.14 -6.30
C SER A 123 -10.04 -12.54 -4.89
N ARG A 124 -9.87 -11.63 -3.93
CA ARG A 124 -10.22 -11.83 -2.54
C ARG A 124 -11.50 -11.09 -2.15
N SER A 125 -12.32 -10.63 -3.08
CA SER A 125 -13.61 -9.99 -2.78
C SER A 125 -13.48 -8.61 -2.10
N VAL A 126 -12.41 -7.85 -2.36
CA VAL A 126 -12.37 -6.43 -1.98
C VAL A 126 -13.24 -5.63 -2.97
N PRO A 127 -14.07 -4.68 -2.51
CA PRO A 127 -14.86 -3.82 -3.40
C PRO A 127 -13.96 -3.05 -4.37
N ALA A 128 -14.35 -2.94 -5.64
CA ALA A 128 -13.46 -2.37 -6.65
C ALA A 128 -13.18 -0.89 -6.44
N ALA A 129 -14.16 -0.13 -5.93
CA ALA A 129 -13.96 1.27 -5.57
C ALA A 129 -12.81 1.47 -4.56
N GLN A 130 -12.66 0.55 -3.61
CA GLN A 130 -11.54 0.59 -2.66
C GLN A 130 -10.26 0.04 -3.28
N ALA A 131 -10.37 -0.99 -4.12
CA ALA A 131 -9.21 -1.62 -4.74
C ALA A 131 -8.52 -0.69 -5.75
N ILE A 132 -9.27 0.12 -6.51
CA ILE A 132 -8.73 1.06 -7.52
C ILE A 132 -7.81 2.11 -6.88
N LYS A 133 -8.06 2.51 -5.62
CA LYS A 133 -7.20 3.45 -4.89
C LYS A 133 -5.73 3.01 -4.80
N ILE A 134 -5.45 1.70 -4.93
CA ILE A 134 -4.06 1.19 -4.92
C ILE A 134 -3.22 1.67 -6.12
N LEU A 135 -3.85 2.23 -7.16
CA LEU A 135 -3.13 2.79 -8.29
C LEU A 135 -2.40 4.08 -7.89
N ASP A 136 -2.85 4.77 -6.85
CA ASP A 136 -2.19 5.96 -6.29
C ASP A 136 -0.89 5.60 -5.56
N ASP A 137 0.12 6.48 -5.58
CA ASP A 137 1.47 6.22 -5.01
C ASP A 137 1.51 6.18 -3.47
N GLU A 138 0.57 6.86 -2.82
CA GLU A 138 0.47 6.92 -1.36
C GLU A 138 -0.21 5.67 -0.78
N MET A 139 -0.95 4.93 -1.61
CA MET A 139 -1.76 3.79 -1.21
C MET A 139 -0.99 2.50 -1.38
N GLN A 140 -1.06 1.64 -0.36
CA GLN A 140 -0.43 0.32 -0.37
C GLN A 140 -1.40 -0.74 0.14
N CYS A 141 -1.19 -1.97 -0.31
CA CYS A 141 -1.93 -3.11 0.22
C CYS A 141 -1.02 -4.13 0.90
N ASP A 142 -1.51 -4.69 2.00
CA ASP A 142 -0.87 -5.77 2.72
C ASP A 142 -1.83 -6.94 2.96
N ILE A 143 -1.30 -8.15 2.79
CA ILE A 143 -2.00 -9.39 3.08
C ILE A 143 -1.29 -10.09 4.24
N ILE A 144 -1.83 -9.94 5.45
CA ILE A 144 -1.21 -10.43 6.68
C ILE A 144 -1.74 -11.83 6.98
N THR A 145 -0.89 -12.87 6.91
CA THR A 145 -1.34 -14.23 7.19
C THR A 145 -1.38 -14.52 8.70
N ILE A 146 -2.56 -14.88 9.22
CA ILE A 146 -2.81 -15.16 10.65
C ILE A 146 -3.06 -16.63 10.96
N GLY A 147 -3.26 -17.47 9.95
CA GLY A 147 -3.66 -18.88 10.14
C GLY A 147 -2.63 -19.73 10.90
N ASN A 148 -1.36 -19.32 10.89
CA ASN A 148 -0.26 -20.07 11.52
C ASN A 148 0.16 -19.51 12.89
N LEU A 149 -0.49 -18.44 13.38
CA LEU A 149 -0.08 -17.78 14.62
C LEU A 149 -0.41 -18.61 15.88
N VAL A 150 -1.42 -19.49 15.81
CA VAL A 150 -1.90 -20.29 16.95
C VAL A 150 -2.21 -21.71 16.52
N ARG A 151 -1.64 -22.71 17.23
CA ARG A 151 -1.88 -24.14 16.96
C ARG A 151 -3.32 -24.58 17.28
N ASN A 152 -3.93 -24.01 18.33
CA ASN A 152 -5.28 -24.38 18.77
C ASN A 152 -6.36 -23.58 18.02
N LYS A 153 -7.23 -24.30 17.29
CA LYS A 153 -8.34 -23.75 16.49
C LYS A 153 -9.34 -22.94 17.34
N ALA A 154 -9.72 -23.41 18.52
CA ALA A 154 -10.68 -22.71 19.38
C ALA A 154 -10.12 -21.36 19.87
N ARG A 155 -8.83 -21.33 20.20
CA ARG A 155 -8.14 -20.07 20.59
C ARG A 155 -8.03 -19.11 19.42
N PHE A 156 -7.79 -19.63 18.21
CA PHE A 156 -7.74 -18.81 16.99
C PHE A 156 -9.09 -18.13 16.70
N VAL A 157 -10.20 -18.86 16.79
CA VAL A 157 -11.55 -18.29 16.58
C VAL A 157 -11.84 -17.19 17.60
N LYS A 158 -11.52 -17.40 18.89
CA LYS A 158 -11.70 -16.37 19.92
C LYS A 158 -10.86 -15.11 19.68
N ARG A 159 -9.57 -15.27 19.36
CA ARG A 159 -8.68 -14.13 19.06
C ARG A 159 -9.13 -13.34 17.84
N ARG A 160 -9.58 -14.04 16.80
CA ARG A 160 -10.15 -13.41 15.62
C ARG A 160 -11.41 -12.62 15.98
N GLN A 161 -12.32 -13.22 16.75
CA GLN A 161 -13.54 -12.53 17.19
C GLN A 161 -13.24 -11.28 18.00
N HIS A 162 -12.19 -11.30 18.84
CA HIS A 162 -11.74 -10.11 19.56
C HIS A 162 -11.23 -9.01 18.63
N LEU A 163 -10.61 -9.35 17.50
CA LEU A 163 -10.15 -8.34 16.54
C LEU A 163 -11.33 -7.69 15.79
N LEU A 164 -12.38 -8.44 15.48
CA LEU A 164 -13.62 -7.85 14.93
C LEU A 164 -14.30 -6.97 16.00
N GLY A 165 -14.37 -7.49 17.23
CA GLY A 165 -15.15 -6.90 18.31
C GLY A 165 -16.65 -7.18 18.17
N PRO A 166 -17.45 -6.85 19.20
CA PRO A 166 -18.91 -6.92 19.11
C PRO A 166 -19.39 -5.94 18.02
N ASN A 167 -20.28 -6.39 17.13
CA ASN A 167 -20.81 -5.61 16.01
C ASN A 167 -19.74 -4.94 15.12
N ASN A 168 -18.54 -5.55 14.98
CA ASN A 168 -17.40 -5.00 14.23
C ASN A 168 -16.88 -3.63 14.74
N SER A 169 -17.22 -3.24 15.98
CA SER A 169 -16.86 -1.94 16.55
C SER A 169 -15.35 -1.72 16.64
N THR A 170 -14.61 -2.73 17.09
CA THR A 170 -13.14 -2.67 17.21
C THR A 170 -12.47 -2.54 15.85
N LEU A 171 -12.95 -3.28 14.85
CA LEU A 171 -12.46 -3.16 13.48
C LEU A 171 -12.70 -1.75 12.93
N LYS A 172 -13.91 -1.21 13.10
CA LYS A 172 -14.23 0.13 12.60
C LYS A 172 -13.41 1.21 13.29
N ALA A 173 -13.17 1.08 14.60
CA ALA A 173 -12.29 1.98 15.33
C ALA A 173 -10.85 1.95 14.79
N LEU A 174 -10.32 0.75 14.49
CA LEU A 174 -8.99 0.62 13.87
C LEU A 174 -8.92 1.25 12.49
N GLU A 175 -9.95 1.08 11.66
CA GLU A 175 -10.02 1.71 10.34
C GLU A 175 -9.96 3.24 10.45
N ILE A 176 -10.75 3.82 11.36
CA ILE A 176 -10.80 5.28 11.57
C ILE A 176 -9.46 5.81 12.11
N LEU A 177 -8.84 5.10 13.05
CA LEU A 177 -7.58 5.53 13.66
C LEU A 177 -6.39 5.43 12.71
N THR A 178 -6.39 4.45 11.80
CA THR A 178 -5.26 4.18 10.92
C THR A 178 -5.42 4.75 9.51
N GLY A 179 -6.63 5.18 9.14
CA GLY A 179 -6.97 5.53 7.75
C GLY A 179 -6.97 4.30 6.83
N CYS A 180 -6.99 3.08 7.38
CA CYS A 180 -6.95 1.87 6.56
C CYS A 180 -8.35 1.29 6.36
N TYR A 181 -8.55 0.64 5.22
CA TYR A 181 -9.62 -0.33 5.00
C TYR A 181 -9.15 -1.74 5.40
N ILE A 182 -9.85 -2.37 6.33
CA ILE A 182 -9.44 -3.67 6.90
C ILE A 182 -10.52 -4.71 6.61
N LEU A 183 -10.16 -5.74 5.85
CA LEU A 183 -11.08 -6.85 5.55
C LEU A 183 -10.61 -8.15 6.19
N VAL A 184 -11.49 -8.74 7.02
CA VAL A 184 -11.27 -10.03 7.69
C VAL A 184 -12.04 -11.15 7.00
N GLN A 185 -11.35 -12.05 6.29
CA GLN A 185 -12.02 -13.12 5.54
C GLN A 185 -12.04 -14.46 6.31
N VAL A 186 -13.17 -15.19 6.24
CA VAL A 186 -13.25 -16.64 6.49
C VAL A 186 -13.25 -17.32 5.11
N PRO A 187 -12.54 -18.42 4.79
CA PRO A 187 -11.53 -19.21 5.51
C PRO A 187 -10.13 -19.04 4.88
N ILE A 188 -9.75 -17.81 4.51
CA ILE A 188 -8.42 -17.55 3.97
C ILE A 188 -7.55 -17.04 5.11
N LYS A 189 -6.37 -17.63 5.24
CA LYS A 189 -5.40 -17.50 6.32
C LYS A 189 -4.87 -16.07 6.55
N GLY A 190 -5.56 -14.98 6.22
CA GLY A 190 -5.05 -13.62 6.40
C GLY A 190 -6.06 -12.49 6.43
N PHE A 191 -5.60 -11.33 6.94
CA PHE A 191 -6.23 -10.02 6.85
C PHE A 191 -5.77 -9.30 5.59
N LYS A 192 -6.59 -8.36 5.12
CA LYS A 192 -6.18 -7.39 4.10
C LYS A 192 -6.23 -6.01 4.72
N VAL A 193 -5.20 -5.23 4.48
CA VAL A 193 -5.14 -3.82 4.85
C VAL A 193 -4.88 -3.06 3.56
N VAL A 194 -5.75 -2.12 3.22
CA VAL A 194 -5.50 -1.11 2.18
C VAL A 194 -5.41 0.21 2.92
N LYS A 195 -4.24 0.85 2.91
CA LYS A 195 -4.03 2.10 3.64
C LYS A 195 -4.41 3.29 2.76
N GLU A 196 -5.23 4.20 3.30
CA GLU A 196 -5.48 5.53 2.71
C GLU A 196 -4.34 6.51 2.96
#